data_AF-A0A9D4EJS0-F1
#
_entry.id   AF-A0A9D4EJS0-F1
#
_cell.length_a   1.000
_cell.length_b   1.000
_cell.length_c   1.000
_cell.angle_alpha   90.00
_cell.angle_beta   90.00
_cell.angle_gamma   90.00
#
_symmetry.space_group_name_H-M   'P 1'
#
loop_
_entity.id
_entity.type
_entity.pdbx_description
1 polymer ?
#
loop_
_entity_poly.entity_id
_entity_poly.type
_entity_poly.pdbx_seq_one_letter_code
_entity_poly.pdbx_strand_id
1 'polypeptide(L)'
;MSMLSVTDTGESICKNTFSIIVRAGDKLVLGVEQVERTYRVMSYDQKIMFLPVFITTAEDPKYTTDVGCTQIGTVMIPLAGLGKNRSVLVRMFLGGTEIIVECVEEATGRITRLYTDFLM
;
A
#
# COMPACT_ATOMS: atom_id res chain seq x y z
N MET A 1 20.26 3.26 9.45
CA MET A 1 19.69 2.28 8.50
C MET A 1 19.51 3.02 7.18
N SER A 2 20.06 2.54 6.06
CA SER A 2 19.93 3.25 4.78
C SER A 2 18.53 3.03 4.20
N MET A 3 17.86 4.13 3.82
CA MET A 3 16.55 4.07 3.14
C MET A 3 16.68 3.62 1.68
N LEU A 4 17.89 3.57 1.13
CA LEU A 4 18.15 3.07 -0.20
C LEU A 4 18.24 1.54 -0.21
N SER A 5 17.70 0.91 -1.24
CA SER A 5 17.88 -0.51 -1.51
C SER A 5 18.01 -0.76 -2.98
N VAL A 6 18.74 -1.80 -3.34
CA VAL A 6 18.99 -2.15 -4.74
C VAL A 6 18.16 -3.37 -5.08
N THR A 7 17.42 -3.33 -6.18
CA THR A 7 16.67 -4.47 -6.71
C THR A 7 17.64 -5.51 -7.29
N ASP A 8 17.14 -6.71 -7.56
CA ASP A 8 17.87 -7.77 -8.28
C ASP A 8 18.40 -7.37 -9.66
N THR A 9 17.89 -6.28 -10.25
CA THR A 9 18.33 -5.72 -11.54
C THR A 9 19.27 -4.53 -11.40
N GLY A 10 19.68 -4.16 -10.18
CA GLY A 10 20.59 -3.05 -9.93
C GLY A 10 19.91 -1.67 -9.80
N GLU A 11 18.57 -1.61 -9.81
CA GLU A 11 17.86 -0.34 -9.66
C GLU A 11 17.81 0.08 -8.18
N SER A 12 18.11 1.35 -7.91
CA SER A 12 18.01 1.89 -6.55
C SER A 12 16.59 2.36 -6.24
N ILE A 13 16.00 1.84 -5.17
CA ILE A 13 14.68 2.18 -4.66
C ILE A 13 14.76 2.74 -3.24
N CYS A 14 13.83 3.62 -2.89
CA CYS A 14 13.67 4.08 -1.52
C CYS A 14 12.70 3.15 -0.78
N LYS A 15 13.18 2.51 0.28
CA LYS A 15 12.35 1.77 1.24
C LYS A 15 11.61 2.72 2.15
N ASN A 16 10.47 2.23 2.65
CA ASN A 16 9.69 2.87 3.72
C ASN A 16 9.22 4.29 3.38
N THR A 17 9.11 4.67 2.11
CA THR A 17 8.48 5.94 1.73
C THR A 17 7.00 5.90 2.07
N PHE A 18 6.48 6.96 2.66
CA PHE A 18 5.05 7.04 2.96
C PHE A 18 4.28 7.35 1.66
N SER A 19 3.41 6.43 1.24
CA SER A 19 2.58 6.62 0.05
C SER A 19 1.19 7.09 0.46
N ILE A 20 0.84 8.33 0.11
CA ILE A 20 -0.42 8.95 0.52
C ILE A 20 -1.52 8.59 -0.48
N ILE A 21 -2.56 7.95 0.04
CA ILE A 21 -3.81 7.64 -0.69
C ILE A 21 -4.91 8.62 -0.29
N VAL A 22 -5.01 8.95 1.00
CA VAL A 22 -6.01 9.85 1.58
C VAL A 22 -5.34 10.76 2.62
N ARG A 23 -5.77 12.02 2.72
CA ARG A 23 -5.34 12.98 3.73
C ARG A 23 -6.46 13.30 4.72
N ALA A 24 -6.08 13.63 5.95
CA ALA A 24 -7.01 14.19 6.93
C ALA A 24 -7.60 15.50 6.39
N GLY A 25 -8.93 15.61 6.45
CA GLY A 25 -9.67 16.73 5.88
C GLY A 25 -10.14 16.54 4.44
N ASP A 26 -9.72 15.47 3.76
CA ASP A 26 -10.29 15.13 2.45
C ASP A 26 -11.80 14.85 2.58
N LYS A 27 -12.58 15.33 1.62
CA LYS A 27 -14.02 15.01 1.52
C LYS A 27 -14.16 13.69 0.80
N LEU A 28 -14.59 12.66 1.53
CA LEU A 28 -14.65 11.30 1.04
C LEU A 28 -16.11 10.84 0.97
N VAL A 29 -16.45 10.10 -0.07
CA VAL A 29 -17.79 9.52 -0.23
C VAL A 29 -17.77 8.09 0.27
N LEU A 30 -18.63 7.76 1.23
CA LEU A 30 -18.70 6.42 1.81
C LEU A 30 -19.01 5.37 0.73
N GLY A 31 -18.33 4.22 0.82
CA GLY A 31 -18.49 3.11 -0.11
C GLY A 31 -17.96 3.34 -1.54
N VAL A 32 -17.40 4.51 -1.83
CA VAL A 32 -16.76 4.81 -3.13
C VAL A 32 -15.25 4.68 -2.99
N GLU A 33 -14.58 4.25 -4.06
CA GLU A 33 -13.12 4.25 -4.10
C GLU A 33 -12.61 5.70 -4.13
N GLN A 34 -11.67 6.02 -3.24
CA GLN A 34 -11.21 7.42 -3.12
C GLN A 34 -10.12 7.72 -4.16
N VAL A 35 -9.08 6.89 -4.20
CA VAL A 35 -7.94 7.01 -5.10
C VAL A 35 -7.39 5.62 -5.39
N GLU A 36 -6.92 5.42 -6.63
CA GLU A 36 -6.19 4.24 -7.05
C GLU A 36 -4.67 4.48 -7.02
N ARG A 37 -3.91 3.49 -6.55
CA ARG A 37 -2.45 3.46 -6.63
C ARG A 37 -1.96 2.12 -7.13
N THR A 38 -1.07 2.14 -8.12
CA THR A 38 -0.44 0.92 -8.65
C THR A 38 0.94 0.72 -8.04
N TYR A 39 1.19 -0.45 -7.47
CA TYR A 39 2.48 -0.87 -6.95
C TYR A 39 3.06 -2.00 -7.79
N ARG A 40 4.34 -1.88 -8.15
CA ARG A 40 5.05 -2.88 -8.95
C ARG A 40 5.84 -3.84 -8.06
N VAL A 41 6.05 -5.05 -8.56
CA VAL A 41 6.95 -6.02 -7.91
C VAL A 41 8.39 -5.53 -7.92
N MET A 42 9.14 -5.86 -6.87
CA MET A 42 10.54 -5.43 -6.71
C MET A 42 11.54 -6.43 -7.32
N SER A 43 11.19 -7.71 -7.36
CA SER A 43 12.02 -8.78 -7.94
C SER A 43 11.29 -9.58 -9.01
N TYR A 44 12.06 -10.21 -9.90
CA TYR A 44 11.54 -11.00 -11.02
C TYR A 44 10.68 -12.19 -10.57
N ASP A 45 11.01 -12.81 -9.45
CA ASP A 45 10.40 -14.05 -8.96
C ASP A 45 9.46 -13.84 -7.75
N GLN A 46 9.23 -12.59 -7.35
CA GLN A 46 8.42 -12.24 -6.18
C GLN A 46 7.06 -12.96 -6.19
N LYS A 47 6.78 -13.75 -5.15
CA LYS A 47 5.57 -14.58 -5.00
C LYS A 47 4.50 -13.96 -4.11
N ILE A 48 4.91 -13.05 -3.23
CA ILE A 48 4.02 -12.35 -2.30
C ILE A 48 4.42 -10.89 -2.25
N MET A 49 3.45 -9.99 -2.35
CA MET A 49 3.60 -8.59 -2.01
C MET A 49 2.98 -8.35 -0.63
N PHE A 50 3.78 -7.80 0.29
CA PHE A 50 3.30 -7.30 1.56
C PHE A 50 3.02 -5.81 1.40
N LEU A 51 1.77 -5.42 1.60
CA LEU A 51 1.34 -4.02 1.60
C LEU A 51 0.98 -3.61 3.03
N PRO A 52 1.94 -3.09 3.81
CA PRO A 52 1.64 -2.52 5.12
C PRO A 52 0.86 -1.22 4.97
N VAL A 53 -0.17 -1.06 5.79
CA VAL A 53 -1.06 0.12 5.79
C VAL A 53 -0.73 0.95 7.02
N PHE A 54 -0.54 2.26 6.82
CA PHE A 54 -0.14 3.18 7.86
C PHE A 54 -1.11 4.35 7.98
N ILE A 55 -1.22 4.88 9.20
CA ILE A 55 -1.79 6.21 9.49
C ILE A 55 -0.70 7.09 10.06
N THR A 56 -0.89 8.41 9.99
CA THR A 56 0.04 9.35 10.59
C THR A 56 -0.65 10.60 11.11
N THR A 57 -0.09 11.22 12.15
CA THR A 57 -0.47 12.55 12.63
C THR A 57 0.35 13.68 11.98
N ALA A 58 1.37 13.36 11.18
CA ALA A 58 2.17 14.35 10.47
C ALA A 58 1.41 14.87 9.23
N GLU A 59 1.46 16.18 8.98
CA GLU A 59 0.83 16.78 7.79
C GLU A 59 1.52 16.34 6.48
N ASP A 60 2.83 16.15 6.52
CA ASP A 60 3.65 15.75 5.38
C ASP A 60 4.61 14.60 5.76
N PRO A 61 4.09 13.36 5.89
CA PRO A 61 4.91 12.19 6.22
C PRO A 61 5.83 11.84 5.05
N LYS A 62 7.12 11.65 5.32
CA LYS A 62 8.10 11.23 4.30
C LYS A 62 8.35 9.75 4.35
N TYR A 63 8.48 9.20 5.55
CA TYR A 63 8.77 7.80 5.76
C TYR A 63 7.82 7.16 6.78
N THR A 64 7.54 5.88 6.59
CA THR A 64 6.71 5.09 7.51
C THR A 64 7.38 4.84 8.87
N THR A 65 8.66 5.15 8.98
CA THR A 65 9.45 5.11 10.22
C THR A 65 9.50 6.45 10.95
N ASP A 66 8.94 7.51 10.36
CA ASP A 66 8.90 8.82 11.00
C ASP A 66 7.98 8.80 12.22
N VAL A 67 8.30 9.64 13.22
CA VAL A 67 7.49 9.78 14.43
C VAL A 67 6.05 10.15 14.05
N GLY A 68 5.09 9.49 14.70
CA GLY A 68 3.67 9.69 14.44
C GLY A 68 3.10 8.78 13.36
N CYS A 69 3.93 7.98 12.65
CA CYS A 69 3.44 6.92 11.77
C CYS A 69 3.13 5.63 12.54
N THR A 70 1.93 5.10 12.37
CA THR A 70 1.47 3.86 13.00
C THR A 70 1.01 2.89 11.93
N GLN A 71 1.54 1.66 11.96
CA GLN A 71 1.04 0.59 11.09
C GLN A 71 -0.27 0.05 11.66
N ILE A 72 -1.33 0.04 10.84
CA ILE A 72 -2.68 -0.41 11.25
C ILE A 72 -3.07 -1.75 10.63
N GLY A 73 -2.21 -2.31 9.79
CA GLY A 73 -2.40 -3.64 9.23
C GLY A 73 -1.44 -3.95 8.09
N THR A 74 -1.57 -5.14 7.51
CA THR A 74 -0.80 -5.55 6.34
C THR A 74 -1.63 -6.47 5.47
N VAL A 75 -1.69 -6.16 4.17
CA VAL A 75 -2.28 -7.05 3.17
C VAL A 75 -1.20 -7.96 2.62
N MET A 76 -1.45 -9.27 2.60
CA MET A 76 -0.56 -10.26 2.02
C MET A 76 -1.13 -10.72 0.69
N ILE A 77 -0.59 -10.20 -0.41
CA ILE A 77 -1.12 -10.39 -1.77
C ILE A 77 -0.26 -11.44 -2.47
N PRO A 78 -0.77 -12.65 -2.76
CA PRO A 78 0.00 -13.58 -3.54
C PRO A 78 0.09 -13.09 -4.99
N LEU A 79 1.15 -13.48 -5.70
CA LEU A 79 1.45 -13.04 -7.06
C LEU A 79 1.66 -14.27 -7.95
N ALA A 80 0.93 -14.32 -9.04
CA ALA A 80 1.06 -15.30 -10.10
C ALA A 80 2.18 -14.90 -11.07
N GLY A 81 2.68 -15.89 -11.81
CA GLY A 81 3.69 -15.70 -12.83
C GLY A 81 5.06 -15.25 -12.31
N LEU A 82 5.80 -14.64 -13.23
CA LEU A 82 7.17 -14.14 -13.09
C LEU A 82 7.31 -12.84 -13.90
N GLY A 83 8.40 -12.10 -13.71
CA GLY A 83 8.69 -10.86 -14.44
C GLY A 83 8.41 -9.59 -13.63
N LYS A 84 8.90 -8.45 -14.11
CA LYS A 84 8.76 -7.15 -13.41
C LYS A 84 7.56 -6.30 -13.86
N ASN A 85 6.88 -6.71 -14.92
CA ASN A 85 5.68 -6.02 -15.41
C ASN A 85 4.41 -6.37 -14.61
N ARG A 86 4.57 -7.05 -13.47
CA ARG A 86 3.47 -7.41 -12.57
C ARG A 86 3.24 -6.30 -11.57
N SER A 87 1.98 -6.07 -11.26
CA SER A 87 1.55 -4.99 -10.38
C SER A 87 0.28 -5.33 -9.64
N VAL A 88 0.07 -4.57 -8.57
CA VAL A 88 -1.13 -4.61 -7.74
C VAL A 88 -1.74 -3.22 -7.76
N LEU A 89 -3.01 -3.14 -8.14
CA LEU A 89 -3.83 -1.94 -8.01
C LEU A 89 -4.41 -1.90 -6.60
N VAL A 90 -4.23 -0.80 -5.90
CA VAL A 90 -4.71 -0.60 -4.54
C VAL A 90 -5.76 0.48 -4.54
N ARG A 91 -6.90 0.17 -3.91
CA ARG A 91 -8.03 1.07 -3.68
C ARG A 91 -8.32 1.15 -2.19
N MET A 92 -8.74 2.33 -1.76
CA MET A 92 -9.14 2.58 -0.38
C MET A 92 -10.59 3.06 -0.36
N PHE A 93 -11.37 2.48 0.53
CA PHE A 93 -12.76 2.82 0.77
C PHE A 93 -12.96 3.14 2.26
N LEU A 94 -13.90 4.02 2.54
CA LEU A 94 -14.41 4.23 3.90
C LEU A 94 -15.80 3.59 4.01
N GLY A 95 -15.90 2.60 4.90
CA GLY A 95 -17.17 1.92 5.21
C GLY A 95 -18.02 2.64 6.24
N GLY A 96 -17.45 3.62 6.94
CA GLY A 96 -18.09 4.39 8.02
C GLY A 96 -17.13 4.56 9.20
N THR A 97 -16.91 3.48 9.94
CA THR A 97 -15.87 3.39 10.99
C THR A 97 -14.63 2.62 10.55
N GLU A 98 -14.75 1.86 9.45
CA GLU A 98 -13.69 1.00 8.93
C GLU A 98 -13.06 1.61 7.67
N ILE A 99 -11.75 1.42 7.55
CA ILE A 99 -11.00 1.52 6.31
C ILE A 99 -10.99 0.14 5.65
N ILE A 100 -11.35 0.12 4.37
CA ILE A 100 -11.22 -1.06 3.52
C ILE A 100 -10.10 -0.80 2.52
N VAL A 101 -9.07 -1.64 2.53
CA VAL A 101 -8.01 -1.62 1.54
C VAL A 101 -8.21 -2.82 0.62
N GLU A 102 -8.49 -2.54 -0.65
CA GLU A 102 -8.65 -3.54 -1.70
C GLU A 102 -7.39 -3.57 -2.57
N CYS A 103 -6.82 -4.76 -2.72
CA CYS A 103 -5.65 -5.00 -3.56
C CYS A 103 -6.04 -5.96 -4.69
N VAL A 104 -5.96 -5.49 -5.92
CA VAL A 104 -6.26 -6.25 -7.14
C VAL A 104 -4.94 -6.61 -7.81
N GLU A 105 -4.63 -7.90 -7.85
CA GLU A 105 -3.51 -8.41 -8.64
C GLU A 105 -3.85 -8.31 -10.13
N GLU A 106 -3.20 -7.42 -10.87
CA GLU A 106 -3.62 -7.10 -12.25
C GLU A 106 -3.49 -8.29 -13.21
N ALA A 107 -2.55 -9.21 -12.96
CA ALA A 107 -2.33 -10.38 -13.80
C ALA A 107 -3.50 -11.39 -13.76
N THR A 108 -4.20 -11.48 -12.64
CA THR A 108 -5.24 -12.50 -12.40
C THR A 108 -6.61 -11.91 -12.12
N GLY A 109 -6.68 -10.61 -11.81
CA GLY A 109 -7.88 -9.97 -11.27
C GLY A 109 -8.21 -10.38 -9.85
N ARG A 110 -7.35 -11.17 -9.17
CA ARG A 110 -7.61 -11.62 -7.81
C ARG A 110 -7.61 -10.44 -6.85
N ILE A 111 -8.65 -10.40 -6.01
CA ILE A 111 -8.86 -9.37 -5.02
C ILE A 111 -8.48 -9.91 -3.63
N THR A 112 -7.67 -9.16 -2.90
CA THR A 112 -7.39 -9.37 -1.47
C THR A 112 -7.79 -8.12 -0.71
N ARG A 113 -8.51 -8.25 0.40
CA ARG A 113 -9.00 -7.11 1.18
C ARG A 113 -8.47 -7.16 2.61
N LEU A 114 -8.24 -5.97 3.17
CA LEU A 114 -8.04 -5.75 4.60
C LEU A 114 -9.12 -4.79 5.09
N TYR A 115 -9.73 -5.14 6.21
CA TYR A 115 -10.66 -4.31 6.96
C TYR A 115 -9.95 -3.93 8.26
N THR A 116 -9.87 -2.64 8.55
CA THR A 116 -9.16 -2.15 9.74
C THR A 116 -9.78 -0.84 10.21
N ASP A 117 -9.79 -0.63 11.53
CA ASP A 117 -10.27 0.59 12.15
C ASP A 117 -9.15 1.62 12.24
N PHE A 118 -9.53 2.90 12.10
CA PHE A 118 -8.62 4.03 12.31
C PHE A 118 -8.71 4.63 13.73
N LEU A 119 -9.59 4.10 14.57
CA LEU A 119 -9.75 4.48 15.97
C LEU A 119 -8.88 3.56 16.83
N MET A 120 -7.72 4.05 17.27
CA MET A 120 -6.89 3.43 18.30
C MET A 120 -6.76 4.36 19.51
#